data_AF-A0A937MMJ3-F1
#
_entry.id   AF-A0A937MMJ3-F1
#
_cell.length_a   1.000
_cell.length_b   1.000
_cell.length_c   1.000
_cell.angle_alpha   90.00
_cell.angle_beta   90.00
_cell.angle_gamma   90.00
#
_symmetry.space_group_name_H-M   'P 1'
#
loop_
_entity.id
_entity.type
_entity.pdbx_description
1 polymer ?
#
loop_
_entity_poly.entity_id
_entity_poly.type
_entity_poly.pdbx_seq_one_letter_code
_entity_poly.pdbx_strand_id
1 'polypeptide(L)'
;MIVKYPDSQIYEEAPELRPASEAPVIAEVRAQVEARVEAHEAQVDITTVEKTILGSCKDRPKTGQEILAASGYSTRTGNFKRSLEKMLSLGFIEMTIPDKPWSSKQKYRLTDAALVAMTLMIAESRPEEKDVLVRIVMHLLCEKSRI
;
A
#
# COMPACT_ATOMS: atom_id res chain seq x y z
N MET A 1 -20.20 -43.22 -69.60
CA MET A 1 -20.55 -42.05 -68.77
C MET A 1 -19.25 -41.34 -68.45
N ILE A 2 -18.91 -40.29 -69.20
CA ILE A 2 -17.63 -39.57 -69.08
C ILE A 2 -17.93 -38.33 -68.22
N VAL A 3 -17.43 -38.32 -67.00
CA VAL A 3 -17.48 -37.14 -66.14
C VAL A 3 -16.33 -36.23 -66.56
N LYS A 4 -16.65 -35.18 -67.30
CA LYS A 4 -15.72 -34.06 -67.54
C LYS A 4 -15.91 -33.04 -66.44
N TYR A 5 -14.88 -32.79 -65.65
CA TYR A 5 -14.72 -31.53 -64.94
C TYR A 5 -13.46 -30.86 -65.49
N PRO A 6 -13.56 -29.68 -66.12
CA PRO A 6 -12.39 -28.89 -66.43
C PRO A 6 -11.85 -28.22 -65.17
N ASP A 7 -10.53 -28.17 -65.19
CA ASP A 7 -9.58 -27.70 -64.21
C ASP A 7 -9.68 -26.18 -63.95
N SER A 8 -9.03 -25.76 -62.87
CA SER A 8 -8.52 -24.42 -62.55
C SER A 8 -9.40 -23.36 -61.84
N GLN A 9 -9.16 -23.27 -60.53
CA GLN A 9 -8.85 -22.08 -59.72
C GLN A 9 -9.92 -20.97 -59.58
N ILE A 10 -10.43 -20.79 -58.35
CA ILE A 10 -10.02 -19.69 -57.46
C ILE A 10 -10.04 -20.24 -56.02
N TYR A 11 -8.90 -20.26 -55.34
CA TYR A 11 -8.88 -20.39 -53.88
C TYR A 11 -9.18 -19.02 -53.30
N GLU A 12 -10.41 -18.80 -52.81
CA GLU A 12 -10.64 -17.72 -51.85
C GLU A 12 -10.02 -18.18 -50.53
N GLU A 13 -8.95 -17.51 -50.11
CA GLU A 13 -8.30 -17.72 -48.82
C GLU A 13 -9.35 -17.68 -47.70
N ALA A 14 -9.36 -18.71 -46.86
CA ALA A 14 -10.19 -18.74 -45.67
C ALA A 14 -9.89 -17.48 -44.83
N PRO A 15 -10.91 -16.70 -44.43
CA PRO A 15 -10.65 -15.59 -43.52
C PRO A 15 -10.20 -16.20 -42.18
N GLU A 16 -8.94 -16.00 -41.82
CA GLU A 16 -8.52 -16.12 -40.43
C GLU A 16 -9.34 -15.09 -39.64
N LEU A 17 -10.46 -15.54 -39.08
CA LEU A 17 -11.17 -14.81 -38.03
C LEU A 17 -10.28 -14.79 -36.78
N ARG A 18 -9.30 -13.89 -36.79
CA ARG A 18 -8.72 -13.38 -35.56
C ARG A 18 -9.80 -12.49 -34.95
N PRO A 19 -10.29 -12.76 -33.72
CA PRO A 19 -11.41 -12.04 -33.18
C PRO A 19 -11.03 -10.57 -33.00
N ALA A 20 -11.60 -9.70 -33.83
CA ALA A 20 -11.51 -8.24 -33.75
C ALA A 20 -12.10 -7.66 -32.45
N SER A 21 -12.49 -8.51 -31.49
CA SER A 21 -13.17 -8.15 -30.25
C SER A 21 -12.27 -8.04 -29.02
N GLU A 22 -11.00 -8.47 -29.08
CA GLU A 22 -10.10 -8.45 -27.91
C GLU A 22 -9.38 -7.11 -27.72
N ALA A 23 -9.04 -6.42 -28.81
CA ALA A 23 -8.34 -5.14 -28.78
C ALA A 23 -9.06 -4.04 -27.95
N PRO A 24 -10.39 -3.82 -28.06
CA PRO A 24 -11.06 -2.79 -27.27
C PRO A 24 -11.11 -3.14 -25.77
N VAL A 25 -11.26 -4.42 -25.41
CA VAL A 25 -11.32 -4.87 -24.01
C VAL A 25 -9.98 -4.68 -23.31
N ILE A 26 -8.87 -4.97 -23.98
CA ILE A 26 -7.52 -4.80 -23.43
C ILE A 26 -7.20 -3.31 -23.21
N ALA A 27 -7.59 -2.44 -24.15
CA ALA A 27 -7.40 -1.00 -24.03
C ALA A 27 -8.19 -0.41 -22.85
N GLU A 28 -9.43 -0.85 -22.66
CA GLU A 28 -10.28 -0.38 -21.57
C GLU A 28 -9.81 -0.86 -20.19
N VAL A 29 -9.39 -2.13 -20.05
CA VAL A 29 -8.79 -2.63 -18.81
C VAL A 29 -7.49 -1.89 -18.48
N ARG A 30 -6.65 -1.63 -19.49
CA ARG A 30 -5.40 -0.87 -19.30
C ARG A 30 -5.66 0.56 -18.87
N ALA A 31 -6.59 1.26 -19.52
CA ALA A 31 -6.97 2.62 -19.14
C ALA A 31 -7.56 2.68 -17.72
N GLN A 32 -8.37 1.70 -17.33
CA GLN A 32 -8.89 1.59 -15.96
C GLN A 32 -7.78 1.33 -14.94
N VAL A 33 -6.78 0.50 -15.28
CA VAL A 33 -5.63 0.23 -14.40
C VAL A 33 -4.73 1.47 -14.28
N GLU A 34 -4.41 2.13 -15.40
CA GLU A 34 -3.59 3.36 -15.42
C GLU A 34 -4.28 4.50 -14.66
N ALA A 35 -5.57 4.77 -14.90
CA ALA A 35 -6.32 5.77 -14.15
C ALA A 35 -6.40 5.46 -12.65
N ARG A 36 -6.47 4.18 -12.27
CA ARG A 36 -6.44 3.76 -10.86
C ARG A 36 -5.06 3.92 -10.23
N VAL A 37 -3.99 3.81 -11.00
CA VAL A 37 -2.61 4.06 -10.55
C VAL A 37 -2.38 5.57 -10.40
N GLU A 38 -2.78 6.39 -11.38
CA GLU A 38 -2.58 7.84 -11.39
C GLU A 38 -3.42 8.55 -10.31
N ALA A 39 -4.67 8.11 -10.09
CA ALA A 39 -5.51 8.62 -9.01
C ALA A 39 -4.98 8.28 -7.59
N HIS A 40 -3.98 7.39 -7.49
CA HIS A 40 -3.36 7.01 -6.22
C HIS A 40 -2.07 7.79 -5.91
N GLU A 41 -1.60 8.70 -6.78
CA GLU A 41 -0.31 9.37 -6.62
C GLU A 41 -0.31 10.67 -5.80
N ALA A 42 -1.44 11.13 -5.24
CA ALA A 42 -1.50 12.50 -4.69
C ALA A 42 -1.63 12.67 -3.16
N GLN A 43 -2.02 11.68 -2.37
CA GLN A 43 -2.12 11.83 -0.91
C GLN A 43 -1.84 10.50 -0.20
N VAL A 44 -0.69 10.40 0.48
CA VAL A 44 -0.44 9.29 1.42
C VAL A 44 -1.28 9.54 2.67
N ASP A 45 -2.56 9.19 2.60
CA ASP A 45 -3.44 9.26 3.77
C ASP A 45 -2.99 8.25 4.80
N ILE A 46 -2.32 8.74 5.85
CA ILE A 46 -1.98 7.94 7.01
C ILE A 46 -3.27 7.60 7.77
N THR A 47 -3.58 6.31 7.84
CA THR A 47 -4.83 5.84 8.43
C THR A 47 -4.83 6.00 9.95
N THR A 48 -5.99 5.95 10.59
CA THR A 48 -6.10 6.00 12.06
C THR A 48 -5.27 4.90 12.73
N VAL A 49 -5.27 3.68 12.17
CA VAL A 49 -4.49 2.55 12.73
C VAL A 49 -3.00 2.80 12.61
N GLU A 50 -2.54 3.35 11.49
CA GLU A 50 -1.13 3.71 11.30
C GLU A 50 -0.68 4.79 12.29
N LYS A 51 -1.49 5.83 12.49
CA LYS A 51 -1.26 6.85 13.53
C LYS A 51 -1.14 6.22 14.92
N THR A 52 -2.04 5.30 15.26
CA THR A 52 -2.00 4.59 16.55
C THR A 52 -0.77 3.70 16.70
N ILE A 53 -0.34 3.01 15.63
CA ILE A 53 0.88 2.20 15.63
C ILE A 53 2.10 3.07 15.95
N LEU A 54 2.26 4.18 15.24
CA LEU A 54 3.39 5.11 15.43
C LEU A 54 3.35 5.73 16.83
N GLY A 55 2.20 6.22 17.27
CA GLY A 55 2.01 6.80 18.59
C GLY A 55 2.31 5.79 19.71
N SER A 56 1.92 4.53 19.55
CA SER A 56 2.17 3.48 20.56
C SER A 56 3.66 3.16 20.72
N CYS A 57 4.44 3.25 19.63
CA CYS A 57 5.84 2.85 19.57
C CYS A 57 6.84 3.97 19.93
N LYS A 58 6.34 5.15 20.29
CA LYS A 58 7.13 6.36 20.55
C LYS A 58 8.03 6.27 21.78
N ASP A 59 7.49 5.80 22.90
CA ASP A 59 8.19 5.91 24.19
C ASP A 59 9.04 4.66 24.50
N ARG A 60 8.53 3.49 24.12
CA ARG A 60 9.19 2.19 24.36
C ARG A 60 8.75 1.15 23.34
N PRO A 61 9.51 0.06 23.19
CA PRO A 61 9.06 -1.08 22.42
C PRO A 61 7.73 -1.65 22.94
N LYS A 62 6.80 -1.92 22.02
CA LYS A 62 5.47 -2.49 22.29
C LYS A 62 5.30 -3.82 21.58
N THR A 63 4.63 -4.75 22.24
CA THR A 63 4.19 -6.00 21.61
C THR A 63 3.09 -5.72 20.59
N GLY A 64 2.93 -6.63 19.64
CA GLY A 64 1.82 -6.53 18.69
C GLY A 64 0.43 -6.55 19.35
N GLN A 65 0.27 -7.16 20.53
CA GLN A 65 -0.97 -7.14 21.30
C GLN A 65 -1.23 -5.78 21.95
N GLU A 66 -0.21 -5.14 22.53
CA GLU A 66 -0.35 -3.79 23.09
C GLU A 66 -0.78 -2.78 22.02
N ILE A 67 -0.19 -2.85 20.82
CA ILE A 67 -0.53 -1.96 19.69
C ILE A 67 -1.94 -2.26 19.17
N LEU A 68 -2.33 -3.54 19.12
CA LEU A 68 -3.67 -3.96 18.73
C LEU A 68 -4.74 -3.42 19.69
N ALA A 69 -4.50 -3.56 20.99
CA ALA A 69 -5.38 -3.05 22.04
C ALA A 69 -5.50 -1.52 21.97
N ALA A 70 -4.40 -0.81 21.75
CA ALA A 70 -4.40 0.65 21.56
C ALA A 70 -5.21 1.07 20.32
N SER A 71 -5.26 0.21 19.29
CA SER A 71 -6.05 0.42 18.07
C SER A 71 -7.55 0.10 18.24
N GLY A 72 -7.99 -0.29 19.45
CA GLY A 72 -9.38 -0.61 19.75
C GLY A 72 -9.84 -1.99 19.22
N TYR A 73 -8.91 -2.85 18.81
CA TYR A 73 -9.23 -4.17 18.29
C TYR A 73 -9.01 -5.25 19.35
N SER A 74 -9.94 -6.20 19.43
CA SER A 74 -9.79 -7.42 20.24
C SER A 74 -9.05 -8.54 19.51
N THR A 75 -8.99 -8.50 18.18
CA THR A 75 -8.37 -9.52 17.33
C THR A 75 -7.54 -8.88 16.21
N ARG A 76 -6.51 -9.60 15.73
CA ARG A 76 -5.63 -9.11 14.65
C ARG A 76 -6.38 -9.11 13.31
N THR A 77 -7.08 -8.02 13.04
CA THR A 77 -7.80 -7.79 11.78
C THR A 77 -6.85 -7.69 10.59
N GLY A 78 -7.37 -7.90 9.38
CA GLY A 78 -6.58 -7.70 8.15
C GLY A 78 -6.08 -6.26 8.01
N ASN A 79 -6.87 -5.27 8.47
CA ASN A 79 -6.48 -3.87 8.48
C ASN A 79 -5.24 -3.63 9.37
N PHE A 80 -5.25 -4.20 10.58
CA PHE A 80 -4.12 -4.09 11.50
C PHE A 80 -2.86 -4.73 10.93
N LYS A 81 -2.96 -5.94 10.36
CA LYS A 81 -1.80 -6.64 9.77
C LYS A 81 -1.18 -5.83 8.64
N ARG A 82 -1.98 -5.37 7.68
CA ARG A 82 -1.51 -4.55 6.56
C ARG A 82 -0.89 -3.23 7.03
N SER A 83 -1.49 -2.58 8.02
CA SER A 83 -0.94 -1.33 8.57
C SER A 83 0.41 -1.57 9.24
N LEU A 84 0.55 -2.64 10.04
CA LEU A 84 1.80 -2.99 10.70
C LEU A 84 2.91 -3.34 9.70
N GLU A 85 2.58 -4.15 8.68
CA GLU A 85 3.49 -4.50 7.59
C GLU A 85 3.94 -3.26 6.81
N LYS A 86 3.01 -2.35 6.48
CA LYS A 86 3.34 -1.08 5.82
C LYS A 86 4.26 -0.19 6.66
N MET A 87 4.02 -0.07 7.97
CA MET A 87 4.89 0.74 8.84
C MET A 87 6.30 0.14 8.98
N LEU A 88 6.42 -1.20 8.93
CA LEU A 88 7.72 -1.89 8.86
C LEU A 88 8.41 -1.67 7.52
N SER A 89 7.69 -1.80 6.40
CA SER A 89 8.27 -1.67 5.06
C SER A 89 8.72 -0.25 4.75
N LEU A 90 8.00 0.75 5.25
CA LEU A 90 8.39 2.16 5.19
C LEU A 90 9.54 2.50 6.15
N GLY A 91 9.94 1.55 7.01
CA GLY A 91 10.98 1.77 8.00
C GLY A 91 10.61 2.78 9.07
N PHE A 92 9.32 3.04 9.31
CA PHE A 92 8.89 3.92 10.41
C PHE A 92 8.98 3.23 11.77
N ILE A 93 8.76 1.91 11.77
CA ILE A 93 8.99 1.05 12.94
C ILE A 93 9.89 -0.11 12.55
N GLU A 94 10.50 -0.74 13.56
CA GLU A 94 11.31 -1.94 13.39
C GLU A 94 11.04 -2.98 14.47
N MET A 95 11.38 -4.23 14.17
CA MET A 95 11.32 -5.34 15.12
C MET A 95 12.52 -5.31 16.05
N THR A 96 12.30 -5.57 17.34
CA THR A 96 13.41 -5.66 18.32
C THR A 96 14.16 -7.00 18.25
N ILE A 97 13.56 -8.03 17.63
CA ILE A 97 14.18 -9.34 17.42
C ILE A 97 14.02 -9.74 15.95
N PRO A 98 14.76 -9.12 15.02
CA PRO A 98 14.57 -9.35 13.58
C PRO A 98 14.86 -10.79 13.16
N ASP A 99 15.84 -11.46 13.78
CA ASP A 99 16.24 -12.84 13.43
C ASP A 99 15.17 -13.88 13.78
N LYS A 100 14.24 -13.54 14.68
CA LYS A 100 13.15 -14.43 15.13
C LYS A 100 11.83 -13.67 15.04
N PRO A 101 11.31 -13.43 13.82
CA PRO A 101 10.13 -12.58 13.60
C PRO A 101 8.90 -13.09 14.35
N TRP A 102 8.79 -14.42 14.52
CA TRP A 102 7.68 -15.08 15.22
C TRP A 102 7.90 -15.29 16.73
N SER A 103 8.95 -14.68 17.31
CA SER A 103 9.22 -14.75 18.75
C SER A 103 8.01 -14.24 19.56
N SER A 104 7.63 -14.95 20.60
CA SER A 104 6.61 -14.50 21.56
C SER A 104 7.02 -13.22 22.31
N LYS A 105 8.33 -12.93 22.34
CA LYS A 105 8.91 -11.71 22.93
C LYS A 105 9.09 -10.59 21.91
N GLN A 106 8.59 -10.75 20.67
CA GLN A 106 8.72 -9.74 19.63
C GLN A 106 8.04 -8.43 20.05
N LYS A 107 8.74 -7.32 19.82
CA LYS A 107 8.23 -5.96 20.02
C LYS A 107 8.60 -5.09 18.83
N TYR A 108 7.93 -3.95 18.74
CA TYR A 108 8.10 -2.94 17.71
C TYR A 108 8.46 -1.61 18.37
N ARG A 109 9.37 -0.86 17.77
CA ARG A 109 9.76 0.50 18.19
C ARG A 109 9.85 1.42 16.99
N LEU A 110 9.72 2.74 17.19
CA LEU A 110 10.06 3.71 16.15
C LEU A 110 11.53 3.57 15.76
N THR A 111 11.82 3.83 14.48
CA THR A 111 13.19 3.96 13.99
C THR A 111 13.66 5.42 14.09
N ASP A 112 14.97 5.62 14.13
CA ASP A 112 15.54 6.97 14.04
C ASP A 112 15.28 7.60 12.67
N ALA A 113 15.23 6.76 11.61
CA ALA A 113 14.90 7.19 10.26
C ALA A 113 13.47 7.74 10.14
N ALA A 114 12.54 7.27 10.98
CA ALA A 114 11.17 7.76 10.99
C ALA A 114 11.09 9.25 11.29
N LEU A 115 11.88 9.72 12.27
CA LEU A 115 11.90 11.13 12.65
C LEU A 115 12.45 12.00 11.53
N VAL A 116 13.53 11.54 10.87
CA VAL A 116 14.14 12.23 9.74
C VAL A 116 13.16 12.30 8.57
N ALA A 117 12.53 11.17 8.21
CA ALA A 117 11.54 11.11 7.14
C ALA A 117 10.33 12.02 7.43
N MET A 118 9.80 12.04 8.66
CA MET A 118 8.73 12.97 9.04
C MET A 118 9.14 14.43 8.93
N THR A 119 10.37 14.76 9.29
CA THR A 119 10.91 16.12 9.18
C THR A 119 11.08 16.55 7.72
N LEU A 120 11.57 15.66 6.86
CA LEU A 120 11.69 15.89 5.42
C LEU A 120 10.33 16.04 4.76
N MET A 121 9.36 15.18 5.11
CA MET A 121 7.98 15.32 4.65
C MET A 121 7.43 16.71 4.99
N ILE A 122 7.64 17.20 6.21
CA ILE A 122 7.23 18.56 6.59
C ILE A 122 7.98 19.64 5.80
N ALA A 123 9.28 19.47 5.56
CA ALA A 123 10.13 20.45 4.90
C ALA A 123 9.81 20.61 3.40
N GLU A 124 9.48 19.50 2.73
CA GLU A 124 9.17 19.45 1.30
C GLU A 124 7.68 19.69 0.99
N SER A 125 6.83 19.69 2.01
CA SER A 125 5.38 19.90 1.85
C SER A 125 5.02 21.35 1.51
N ARG A 126 3.91 21.51 0.79
CA ARG A 126 3.33 22.82 0.50
C ARG A 126 2.89 23.51 1.80
N PRO A 127 2.93 24.85 1.88
CA PRO A 127 2.58 25.60 3.10
C PRO A 127 1.20 25.22 3.68
N GLU A 128 0.21 25.00 2.83
CA GLU A 128 -1.16 24.61 3.20
C GLU A 128 -1.27 23.20 3.79
N GLU A 129 -0.37 22.28 3.40
CA GLU A 129 -0.30 20.91 3.91
C GLU A 129 0.60 20.82 5.15
N LYS A 130 1.61 21.71 5.21
CA LYS A 130 2.61 21.78 6.28
C LYS A 130 1.96 21.97 7.65
N ASP A 131 0.96 22.83 7.78
CA ASP A 131 0.28 23.05 9.06
C ASP A 131 -0.45 21.80 9.57
N VAL A 132 -1.04 21.02 8.64
CA VAL A 132 -1.69 19.74 8.96
C VAL A 132 -0.64 18.70 9.36
N LEU A 133 0.45 18.59 8.62
CA LEU A 133 1.53 17.64 8.89
C LEU A 133 2.29 17.96 10.18
N VAL A 134 2.59 19.24 10.44
CA VAL A 134 3.16 19.70 11.71
C VAL A 134 2.22 19.39 12.87
N ARG A 135 0.91 19.56 12.72
CA ARG A 135 -0.06 19.20 13.76
C ARG A 135 -0.11 17.69 14.00
N ILE A 136 -0.08 16.88 12.94
CA ILE A 136 -0.05 15.41 13.03
C ILE A 136 1.24 14.96 13.72
N VAL A 137 2.40 15.43 13.26
CA VAL A 137 3.71 15.09 13.82
C VAL A 137 3.85 15.61 15.24
N MET A 138 3.37 16.82 15.54
CA MET A 138 3.36 17.35 16.91
C MET A 138 2.39 16.57 17.80
N HIS A 139 1.25 16.11 17.33
CA HIS A 139 0.38 15.23 18.12
C HIS A 139 1.05 13.87 18.38
N LEU A 140 1.62 13.25 17.35
CA LEU A 140 2.36 11.99 17.45
C LEU A 140 3.59 12.11 18.39
N LEU A 141 4.37 13.18 18.27
CA LEU A 141 5.63 13.38 19.01
C LEU A 141 5.48 14.15 20.32
N CYS A 142 4.40 14.90 20.53
CA CYS A 142 4.22 15.80 21.67
C CYS A 142 3.04 15.45 22.59
N GLU A 143 2.11 14.54 22.22
CA GLU A 143 1.23 13.94 23.23
C GLU A 143 2.04 12.99 24.12
N LYS A 144 2.63 13.65 25.10
CA LYS A 144 3.22 13.15 26.31
C LYS A 144 2.06 12.67 27.18
N SER A 145 2.14 11.42 27.62
CA SER A 145 1.57 10.91 28.87
C SER A 145 0.41 11.74 29.43
N ARG A 146 -0.82 11.50 28.99
CA ARG A 146 -1.95 11.77 29.87
C ARG A 146 -2.17 10.49 30.68
N ILE A 147 -1.62 10.53 31.89
CA ILE A 147 -1.86 9.60 33.00
C ILE A 147 -3.36 9.48 33.22
#